data_AF-A0A5N6QP47-F1
#
_entry.id   AF-A0A5N6QP47-F1
#
_cell.length_a   1.000
_cell.length_b   1.000
_cell.length_c   1.000
_cell.angle_alpha   90.00
_cell.angle_beta   90.00
_cell.angle_gamma   90.00
#
_symmetry.space_group_name_H-M   'P 1'
#
loop_
_entity.id
_entity.type
_entity.pdbx_description
1 polymer ?
#
loop_
_entity_poly.entity_id
_entity_poly.type
_entity_poly.pdbx_seq_one_letter_code
_entity_poly.pdbx_strand_id
1 'polypeptide(L)'
;MSWVKQSHQRMGGTGLSLAGPTGEPQEELGVAIRSKVLPLKKVVGRQEIEKMVRTIMEDKEGNAIRARVKELEHSAEKALSMGGSSFNALSELANHCSMKVRAP
;
A
#
# COMPACT_ATOMS: atom_id res chain seq x y z
N MET A 1 -10.01 2.99 -19.82
CA MET A 1 -9.76 3.41 -18.42
C MET A 1 -9.69 2.27 -17.39
N SER A 2 -10.25 1.07 -17.64
CA SER A 2 -10.23 -0.05 -16.66
C SER A 2 -8.83 -0.69 -16.46
N TRP A 3 -8.02 -0.75 -17.52
CA TRP A 3 -6.73 -1.48 -17.50
C TRP A 3 -5.65 -0.87 -16.60
N VAL A 4 -5.53 0.46 -16.57
CA VAL A 4 -4.52 1.15 -15.74
C VAL A 4 -4.81 0.95 -14.26
N LYS A 5 -6.08 1.01 -13.84
CA LYS A 5 -6.48 0.76 -12.44
C LYS A 5 -6.21 -0.69 -12.03
N GLN A 6 -6.52 -1.65 -12.89
CA GLN A 6 -6.24 -3.08 -12.64
C GLN A 6 -4.74 -3.39 -12.58
N SER A 7 -3.94 -2.73 -13.43
CA SER A 7 -2.47 -2.83 -13.42
C SER A 7 -1.87 -2.20 -12.16
N HIS A 8 -2.32 -1.00 -11.78
CA HIS A 8 -1.80 -0.30 -10.61
C HIS A 8 -2.18 -1.03 -9.31
N GLN A 9 -3.41 -1.52 -9.19
CA GLN A 9 -3.80 -2.32 -8.02
C GLN A 9 -3.03 -3.65 -7.93
N ARG A 10 -2.63 -4.23 -9.08
CA ARG A 10 -1.78 -5.43 -9.12
C ARG A 10 -0.39 -5.14 -8.56
N MET A 11 0.21 -4.02 -8.95
CA MET A 11 1.54 -3.56 -8.50
C MET A 11 1.51 -3.10 -7.04
N GLY A 12 0.48 -2.36 -6.63
CA GLY A 12 0.30 -1.91 -5.25
C GLY A 12 0.04 -3.07 -4.28
N GLY A 13 -0.71 -4.09 -4.70
CA GLY A 13 -0.99 -5.27 -3.87
C GLY A 13 0.22 -6.16 -3.61
N THR A 14 1.25 -6.14 -4.47
CA THR A 14 2.50 -6.89 -4.25
C THR A 14 3.41 -6.25 -3.22
N GLY A 15 3.53 -4.92 -3.18
CA GLY A 15 4.39 -4.23 -2.20
C GLY A 15 3.84 -4.21 -0.76
N LEU A 16 2.55 -4.51 -0.58
CA LEU A 16 1.88 -4.47 0.73
C LEU A 16 1.81 -5.85 1.42
N SER A 17 2.10 -6.96 0.74
CA SER A 17 1.77 -8.31 1.21
C SER A 17 2.85 -8.93 2.11
N LEU A 18 2.44 -9.81 3.03
CA LEU A 18 3.31 -10.46 4.02
C LEU A 18 4.24 -11.59 3.50
N ALA A 19 3.87 -12.29 2.42
CA ALA A 19 4.71 -13.27 1.72
C ALA A 19 4.03 -13.71 0.41
N GLY A 20 4.83 -13.97 -0.63
CA GLY A 20 4.38 -14.66 -1.85
C GLY A 20 4.55 -16.19 -1.76
N PRO A 21 3.84 -16.99 -2.58
CA PRO A 21 3.96 -18.46 -2.61
C PRO A 21 5.29 -18.99 -3.21
N THR A 22 6.12 -18.10 -3.73
CA THR A 22 7.48 -18.38 -4.20
C THR A 22 8.40 -17.43 -3.44
N GLY A 23 9.40 -17.95 -2.72
CA GLY A 23 10.31 -17.21 -1.83
C GLY A 23 11.25 -16.21 -2.53
N GLU A 24 10.69 -15.35 -3.38
CA GLU A 24 11.33 -14.17 -3.95
C GLU A 24 11.11 -12.99 -2.99
N PRO A 25 12.15 -12.21 -2.64
CA PRO A 25 12.01 -11.11 -1.72
C PRO A 25 11.36 -9.91 -2.42
N GLN A 26 10.12 -9.61 -2.06
CA GLN A 26 9.57 -8.26 -2.11
C GLN A 26 8.76 -8.03 -0.83
N GLU A 27 9.48 -8.00 0.29
CA GLU A 27 9.00 -7.34 1.49
C GLU A 27 9.17 -5.83 1.29
N GLU A 28 8.18 -5.05 1.73
CA GLU A 28 8.58 -3.75 2.27
C GLU A 28 7.68 -3.30 3.42
N LEU A 29 6.37 -3.59 3.38
CA LEU A 29 5.43 -3.08 4.40
C LEU A 29 4.67 -4.14 5.20
N GLY A 30 4.35 -5.31 4.62
CA GLY A 30 3.67 -6.40 5.33
C GLY A 30 2.27 -6.04 5.88
N VAL A 31 1.59 -5.04 5.32
CA VAL A 31 0.30 -4.55 5.84
C VAL A 31 -0.93 -5.23 5.21
N ALA A 32 -0.75 -6.25 4.36
CA ALA A 32 -1.83 -6.92 3.66
C ALA A 32 -1.70 -8.46 3.65
N ILE A 33 -2.86 -9.13 3.60
CA ILE A 33 -2.99 -10.57 3.36
C ILE A 33 -3.56 -10.77 1.96
N ARG A 34 -3.08 -11.79 1.25
CA ARG A 34 -3.51 -12.13 -0.10
C ARG A 34 -3.98 -13.59 -0.18
N SER A 35 -5.01 -13.84 -0.99
CA SER A 35 -5.45 -15.19 -1.33
C SER A 35 -4.34 -15.96 -2.06
N LYS A 36 -4.34 -17.28 -1.90
CA LYS A 36 -3.30 -18.15 -2.51
C LYS A 36 -3.39 -18.15 -4.03
N VAL A 37 -4.61 -17.95 -4.54
CA VAL A 37 -4.86 -17.82 -5.98
C VAL A 37 -5.15 -16.36 -6.30
N LEU A 38 -4.55 -15.87 -7.39
CA LEU A 38 -4.85 -14.54 -7.90
C LEU A 38 -6.35 -14.48 -8.27
N PRO A 39 -7.12 -13.50 -7.74
CA PRO A 39 -8.54 -13.37 -8.05
C PRO A 39 -8.85 -13.22 -9.55
N LEU A 40 -7.87 -12.77 -10.34
CA LEU A 40 -7.97 -12.67 -11.80
C LEU A 40 -7.90 -14.02 -12.51
N LYS A 41 -7.25 -15.02 -11.89
CA LYS A 41 -7.05 -16.36 -12.45
C LYS A 41 -8.14 -17.33 -12.00
N LYS A 42 -8.74 -17.11 -10.83
CA LYS A 42 -9.75 -18.01 -10.25
C LYS A 42 -10.62 -17.28 -9.24
N VAL A 43 -11.89 -17.66 -9.20
CA VAL A 43 -12.81 -17.26 -8.13
C VAL A 43 -12.30 -17.80 -6.79
N VAL A 44 -12.19 -16.91 -5.80
CA VAL A 44 -11.83 -17.27 -4.43
C VAL A 44 -13.05 -17.82 -3.71
N GLY A 45 -12.93 -19.01 -3.12
CA GLY A 45 -14.04 -19.65 -2.41
C GLY A 45 -14.40 -18.92 -1.12
N ARG A 46 -15.69 -18.96 -0.73
CA ARG A 46 -16.18 -18.31 0.50
C ARG A 46 -15.42 -18.71 1.77
N GLN A 47 -14.97 -19.96 1.85
CA GLN A 47 -14.20 -20.48 3.00
C GLN A 47 -12.80 -19.86 3.09
N GLU A 48 -12.17 -19.57 1.94
CA GLU A 48 -10.87 -18.87 1.91
C GLU A 48 -11.05 -17.42 2.32
N ILE A 49 -12.13 -16.76 1.86
CA ILE A 49 -12.47 -15.40 2.29
C ILE A 49 -12.73 -15.34 3.80
N GLU A 50 -13.53 -16.25 4.34
CA GLU A 50 -13.82 -16.32 5.77
C GLU A 50 -12.53 -16.44 6.60
N LYS A 51 -11.62 -17.33 6.20
CA LYS A 51 -10.33 -17.51 6.88
C LYS A 51 -9.50 -16.23 6.84
N MET A 52 -9.37 -15.58 5.69
CA MET A 52 -8.61 -14.32 5.58
C MET A 52 -9.21 -13.22 6.47
N VAL A 53 -10.54 -13.10 6.51
CA VAL A 53 -11.22 -12.10 7.35
C VAL A 53 -10.98 -12.38 8.84
N ARG A 54 -11.11 -13.64 9.29
CA ARG A 54 -10.79 -14.03 10.67
C ARG A 54 -9.33 -13.75 11.02
N THR A 55 -8.40 -14.07 10.13
CA THR A 55 -6.98 -13.81 10.37
C THR A 55 -6.67 -12.33 10.52
N ILE A 56 -7.33 -11.47 9.74
CA ILE A 56 -7.20 -10.02 9.91
C ILE A 56 -7.82 -9.58 11.23
N MET A 57 -9.02 -10.03 11.58
CA MET A 57 -9.78 -9.46 12.70
C MET A 57 -9.38 -10.03 14.07
N GLU A 58 -9.25 -11.34 14.18
CA GLU A 58 -9.20 -12.09 15.45
C GLU A 58 -7.79 -12.60 15.77
N ASP A 59 -7.01 -12.99 14.76
CA ASP A 59 -5.73 -13.66 14.98
C ASP A 59 -4.59 -12.70 15.38
N LYS A 60 -3.55 -13.27 16.00
CA LYS A 60 -2.31 -12.54 16.34
C LYS A 60 -1.61 -11.95 15.11
N GLU A 61 -1.70 -12.63 13.98
CA GLU A 61 -1.17 -12.13 12.70
C GLU A 61 -1.88 -10.84 12.26
N GLY A 62 -3.21 -10.78 12.40
CA GLY A 62 -4.01 -9.58 12.16
C GLY A 62 -3.65 -8.40 13.06
N ASN A 63 -3.33 -8.67 14.34
CA ASN A 63 -2.82 -7.65 15.25
C ASN A 63 -1.49 -7.05 14.77
N ALA A 64 -0.55 -7.88 14.34
CA ALA A 64 0.75 -7.42 13.81
C ALA A 64 0.58 -6.60 12.53
N ILE A 65 -0.32 -7.01 11.63
CA ILE A 65 -0.67 -6.25 10.43
C ILE A 65 -1.21 -4.86 10.80
N ARG A 66 -2.18 -4.78 11.73
CA ARG A 66 -2.74 -3.50 12.17
C ARG A 66 -1.70 -2.60 12.83
N ALA A 67 -0.77 -3.16 13.61
CA ALA A 67 0.31 -2.39 14.22
C ALA A 67 1.19 -1.74 13.14
N ARG A 68 1.61 -2.50 12.12
CA ARG A 68 2.38 -1.96 11.00
C ARG A 68 1.60 -0.92 10.19
N VAL A 69 0.28 -1.11 10.02
CA VAL A 69 -0.57 -0.09 9.36
C VAL A 69 -0.54 1.23 10.13
N LYS A 70 -0.62 1.19 11.46
CA LYS A 70 -0.57 2.40 12.30
C LYS A 70 0.79 3.09 12.24
N GLU A 71 1.88 2.32 12.22
CA GLU A 71 3.24 2.87 12.06
C GLU A 71 3.41 3.53 10.69
N LEU A 72 2.89 2.90 9.64
CA LEU A 72 2.89 3.44 8.29
C LEU A 72 2.04 4.71 8.18
N GLU A 73 0.85 4.73 8.77
CA GLU A 73 -0.04 5.90 8.87
C GLU A 73 0.69 7.07 9.54
N HIS A 74 1.26 6.85 10.72
CA HIS A 74 1.99 7.88 11.45
C HIS A 74 3.19 8.44 10.66
N SER A 75 3.90 7.55 9.96
CA SER A 75 5.05 7.94 9.13
C SER A 75 4.60 8.78 7.93
N ALA A 76 3.49 8.41 7.29
CA ALA A 76 2.91 9.17 6.17
C ALA A 76 2.40 10.55 6.62
N GLU A 77 1.72 10.63 7.76
CA GLU A 77 1.28 11.90 8.36
C GLU A 77 2.49 12.81 8.63
N LYS A 78 3.56 12.28 9.23
CA LYS A 78 4.78 13.03 9.50
C LYS A 78 5.43 13.56 8.22
N ALA A 79 5.49 12.75 7.16
CA ALA A 79 6.06 13.16 5.87
C ALA A 79 5.27 14.30 5.21
N LEU A 80 3.96 14.35 5.42
CA LEU A 80 3.04 15.36 4.87
C LEU A 80 2.84 16.58 5.78
N SER A 81 3.17 16.47 7.06
CA SER A 81 3.09 17.58 8.02
C SER A 81 4.04 18.73 7.64
N MET A 82 3.81 19.94 8.18
CA MET A 82 4.68 21.09 7.89
C MET A 82 6.13 20.79 8.27
N GLY A 83 7.05 21.03 7.33
CA GLY A 83 8.47 20.68 7.49
C GLY A 83 8.80 19.20 7.23
N GLY A 84 7.79 18.37 6.96
CA GLY A 84 7.94 16.99 6.53
C GLY A 84 8.54 16.86 5.14
N SER A 85 9.12 15.69 4.83
CA SER A 85 9.86 15.46 3.59
C SER A 85 9.01 15.66 2.33
N SER A 86 7.82 15.06 2.28
CA SER A 86 6.89 15.21 1.15
C SER A 86 6.33 16.62 1.06
N PHE A 87 6.03 17.25 2.20
CA PHE A 87 5.60 18.65 2.26
C PHE A 87 6.65 19.60 1.64
N ASN A 88 7.93 19.43 2.02
CA ASN A 88 9.03 20.24 1.52
C ASN A 88 9.23 20.03 0.02
N ALA A 89 9.26 18.77 -0.44
CA ALA A 89 9.40 18.45 -1.86
C ALA A 89 8.27 19.04 -2.73
N LEU A 90 7.02 18.97 -2.25
CA LEU A 90 5.88 19.59 -2.93
C LEU A 90 5.97 21.12 -2.94
N SER A 91 6.43 21.72 -1.84
CA SER A 91 6.64 23.17 -1.74
C SER A 91 7.73 23.66 -2.69
N GLU A 92 8.86 22.95 -2.78
CA GLU A 92 9.93 23.22 -3.74
C GLU A 92 9.44 23.13 -5.19
N LEU A 93 8.65 22.10 -5.51
CA LEU A 93 8.04 21.94 -6.83
C LEU A 93 7.09 23.11 -7.16
N ALA A 94 6.25 23.51 -6.20
CA ALA A 94 5.32 24.63 -6.37
C ALA A 94 6.07 25.94 -6.62
N ASN A 95 7.17 26.18 -5.90
CA ASN A 95 8.05 27.34 -6.10
C ASN A 95 8.68 27.32 -7.50
N HIS A 96 9.19 26.17 -7.94
CA HIS A 96 9.79 26.06 -9.27
C HIS A 96 8.76 26.29 -10.39
N CYS A 97 7.53 25.82 -10.22
CA CYS A 97 6.44 26.08 -11.16
C CYS A 97 6.02 27.56 -11.18
N SER A 98 5.93 28.21 -10.02
CA SER A 98 5.55 29.63 -9.94
C SER A 98 6.59 30.56 -10.56
N MET A 99 7.88 30.20 -10.50
CA MET A 99 8.94 30.90 -11.22
C MET A 99 8.82 30.77 -12.74
N LYS A 100 8.38 29.61 -13.23
CA LYS A 100 8.23 29.35 -14.68
C LYS A 100 6.98 29.98 -15.28
N VAL A 101 5.87 30.07 -14.53
CA VAL A 101 4.63 30.73 -14.97
C VAL A 101 4.79 32.26 -15.02
N ARG A 102 5.81 32.81 -14.35
CA ARG A 102 6.08 34.25 -14.25
C ARG A 102 7.21 34.74 -15.17
N ALA A 103 7.75 33.88 -16.05
CA ALA A 103 8.64 34.33 -17.11
C ALA A 103 7.84 35.10 -18.18
N PRO A 104 8.31 36.29 -18.64
CA PRO A 104 7.65 37.06 -19.69
C PRO A 104 7.64 36.35 -21.05
#